data_AF-A0A9X8DJ53-F1
#
_entry.id   AF-A0A9X8DJ53-F1
#
_cell.length_a   1.000
_cell.length_b   1.000
_cell.length_c   1.000
_cell.angle_alpha   90.00
_cell.angle_beta   90.00
_cell.angle_gamma   90.00
#
_symmetry.space_group_name_H-M   'P 1'
#
loop_
_entity.id
_entity.type
_entity.pdbx_description
1 polymer ?
#
loop_
_entity_poly.entity_id
_entity_poly.type
_entity_poly.pdbx_seq_one_letter_code
_entity_poly.pdbx_strand_id
1 'polypeptide(L)'
;MDKTTTLGLPPLPGVDSERDAKAVIRRMRMQGCQPDSSTLDVQSFNQLIVAAKDDVVADDAAAKDELTYYRNLLDKVALFHDGMRNLNRIQDKPRRPPPS
;
A
#
# COMPACT_ATOMS: atom_id res chain seq x y z
N MET A 1 -45.06 33.48 18.14
CA MET A 1 -45.18 32.17 18.81
C MET A 1 -45.26 31.13 17.70
N ASP A 2 -44.35 30.21 17.44
CA ASP A 2 -43.16 29.73 18.15
C ASP A 2 -42.13 29.23 17.13
N LYS A 3 -40.87 29.20 17.55
CA LYS A 3 -39.66 28.88 16.78
C LYS A 3 -39.34 27.38 16.95
N THR A 4 -38.86 26.69 15.91
CA THR A 4 -37.95 25.52 15.99
C THR A 4 -37.54 25.12 14.56
N THR A 5 -36.30 25.43 14.14
CA THR A 5 -35.15 24.49 14.09
C THR A 5 -35.34 23.43 12.99
N THR A 6 -34.78 23.67 11.80
CA THR A 6 -33.50 23.04 11.38
C THR A 6 -33.54 21.54 11.60
N LEU A 7 -33.85 20.81 10.53
CA LEU A 7 -33.19 19.59 10.08
C LEU A 7 -33.69 19.44 8.64
N GLY A 8 -32.80 19.37 7.65
CA GLY A 8 -33.11 19.22 6.22
C GLY A 8 -33.73 17.87 5.90
N LEU A 9 -34.77 17.48 6.64
CA LEU A 9 -35.57 16.30 6.42
C LEU A 9 -36.78 16.72 5.57
N PRO A 10 -37.08 15.98 4.50
CA PRO A 10 -38.25 16.27 3.67
C PRO A 10 -39.52 16.26 4.54
N PRO A 11 -40.51 17.14 4.28
CA PRO A 11 -41.75 17.17 5.03
C PRO A 11 -42.35 15.76 5.09
N LEU A 12 -42.40 15.17 6.28
CA LEU A 12 -43.06 13.90 6.46
C LEU A 12 -44.55 14.11 6.15
N PRO A 13 -45.18 13.28 5.29
CA PRO A 13 -46.61 13.39 5.05
C PRO A 13 -47.34 13.24 6.40
N GLY A 14 -48.24 14.19 6.70
CA GLY A 14 -49.06 14.13 7.90
C GLY A 14 -49.79 12.78 7.96
N VAL A 15 -49.66 12.09 9.09
CA VAL A 15 -50.36 10.82 9.34
C VAL A 15 -51.50 11.12 10.29
N ASP A 16 -52.64 11.49 9.72
CA ASP A 16 -53.81 11.93 10.49
C ASP A 16 -54.75 10.75 10.81
N SER A 17 -54.49 9.56 10.25
CA SER A 17 -55.29 8.36 10.47
C SER A 17 -54.49 7.05 10.39
N GLU A 18 -55.03 5.98 10.98
CA GLU A 18 -54.46 4.63 10.91
C GLU A 18 -54.34 4.12 9.46
N ARG A 19 -55.25 4.55 8.59
CA ARG A 19 -55.22 4.22 7.15
C ARG A 19 -53.99 4.84 6.49
N ASP A 20 -53.64 6.07 6.84
CA ASP A 20 -52.49 6.78 6.30
C ASP A 20 -51.18 6.14 6.77
N ALA A 21 -51.12 5.74 8.05
CA ALA A 21 -49.99 4.99 8.59
C ALA A 21 -49.74 3.69 7.81
N LYS A 22 -50.80 2.93 7.53
CA LYS A 22 -50.72 1.71 6.71
C LYS A 22 -50.29 2.00 5.27
N ALA A 23 -50.73 3.10 4.69
CA ALA A 23 -50.34 3.51 3.34
C ALA A 23 -48.87 3.92 3.25
N VAL A 24 -48.34 4.63 4.27
CA VAL A 24 -46.93 4.99 4.39
C VAL A 24 -46.07 3.74 4.53
N ILE A 25 -46.42 2.83 5.45
CA ILE A 25 -45.71 1.56 5.64
C ILE A 25 -45.71 0.74 4.34
N ARG A 26 -46.86 0.66 3.65
CA ARG A 26 -46.95 -0.01 2.34
C ARG A 26 -46.04 0.66 1.31
N ARG A 27 -46.01 1.98 1.25
CA ARG A 27 -45.12 2.74 0.34
C ARG A 27 -43.65 2.50 0.65
N MET A 28 -43.25 2.52 1.93
CA MET A 28 -41.88 2.21 2.35
C MET A 28 -41.49 0.78 2.01
N ARG A 29 -42.41 -0.17 2.12
CA ARG A 29 -42.18 -1.57 1.70
C ARG A 29 -42.09 -1.73 0.18
N MET A 30 -42.86 -0.95 -0.59
CA MET A 30 -42.88 -0.99 -2.06
C MET A 30 -41.74 -0.20 -2.71
N GLN A 31 -41.25 0.86 -2.05
CA GLN A 31 -39.97 1.53 -2.35
C GLN A 31 -38.78 0.71 -1.83
N GLY A 32 -38.97 -0.61 -1.71
CA GLY A 32 -38.09 -1.56 -1.05
C GLY A 32 -36.64 -1.17 -1.25
N CYS A 33 -35.95 -0.95 -0.13
CA CYS A 33 -34.51 -0.75 -0.02
C CYS A 33 -33.84 -0.66 -1.40
N GLN A 34 -33.84 0.52 -2.01
CA GLN A 34 -32.63 0.89 -2.71
C GLN A 34 -31.62 1.04 -1.57
N PRO A 35 -30.69 0.10 -1.36
CA PRO A 35 -29.49 0.53 -0.69
C PRO A 35 -28.98 1.67 -1.56
N ASP A 36 -28.80 2.85 -0.99
CA ASP A 36 -27.87 3.82 -1.55
C ASP A 36 -26.51 3.10 -1.55
N SER A 37 -26.31 2.28 -2.58
CA SER A 37 -25.21 1.38 -2.80
C SER A 37 -24.06 2.24 -3.30
N SER A 38 -23.62 3.12 -2.41
CA SER A 38 -22.23 3.54 -2.29
C SER A 38 -21.36 2.38 -1.74
N THR A 39 -21.77 1.13 -1.97
CA THR A 39 -20.89 -0.01 -1.85
C THR A 39 -19.89 0.15 -2.99
N LEU A 40 -18.68 0.58 -2.66
CA LEU A 40 -17.51 0.38 -3.50
C LEU A 40 -17.67 -0.95 -4.24
N ASP A 41 -17.85 -0.87 -5.56
CA ASP A 41 -18.00 -2.04 -6.39
C ASP A 41 -16.80 -2.95 -6.12
N VAL A 42 -17.06 -4.24 -5.89
CA VAL A 42 -16.02 -5.23 -5.58
C VAL A 42 -14.94 -5.21 -6.65
N GLN A 43 -15.30 -4.89 -7.89
CA GLN A 43 -14.32 -4.70 -8.97
C GLN A 43 -13.38 -3.53 -8.72
N SER A 44 -13.91 -2.36 -8.32
CA SER A 44 -13.11 -1.18 -7.98
C SER A 44 -12.19 -1.44 -6.79
N PHE A 45 -12.70 -2.13 -5.77
CA PHE A 45 -11.89 -2.51 -4.60
C PHE A 45 -10.76 -3.48 -4.97
N ASN A 46 -11.03 -4.48 -5.81
CA ASN A 46 -10.01 -5.39 -6.31
C ASN A 46 -8.94 -4.66 -7.14
N GLN A 47 -9.33 -3.65 -7.92
CA GLN A 47 -8.38 -2.83 -8.68
C GLN A 47 -7.43 -2.05 -7.78
N LEU A 48 -7.94 -1.50 -6.66
CA LEU A 48 -7.09 -0.85 -5.65
C LEU A 48 -6.12 -1.83 -5.00
N ILE A 49 -6.55 -3.07 -4.72
CA ILE A 49 -5.66 -4.10 -4.18
C ILE A 49 -4.55 -4.46 -5.17
N VAL A 50 -4.88 -4.59 -6.46
CA VAL A 50 -3.88 -4.91 -7.49
C VAL A 50 -2.87 -3.77 -7.61
N ALA A 51 -3.32 -2.52 -7.70
CA ALA A 51 -2.43 -1.36 -7.76
C ALA A 51 -1.49 -1.29 -6.55
N ALA A 52 -2.02 -1.46 -5.32
CA ALA A 52 -1.20 -1.44 -4.12
C ALA A 52 -0.18 -2.60 -4.06
N LYS A 53 -0.52 -3.76 -4.62
CA LYS A 53 0.43 -4.89 -4.73
C LYS A 53 1.54 -4.58 -5.72
N ASP A 54 1.19 -4.00 -6.86
CA ASP A 54 2.16 -3.64 -7.90
C ASP A 54 3.15 -2.60 -7.38
N ASP A 55 2.67 -1.60 -6.62
CA ASP A 55 3.52 -0.60 -5.96
C ASP A 55 4.53 -1.24 -5.00
N VAL A 56 4.07 -2.15 -4.13
CA VAL A 56 4.96 -2.86 -3.19
C VAL A 56 5.99 -3.73 -3.90
N VAL A 57 5.60 -4.38 -4.99
CA VAL A 57 6.53 -5.21 -5.79
C VAL A 57 7.57 -4.33 -6.50
N ALA A 58 7.18 -3.16 -6.99
CA ALA A 58 8.08 -2.21 -7.63
C ALA A 58 9.12 -1.67 -6.62
N ASP A 59 8.69 -1.28 -5.42
CA ASP A 59 9.57 -0.79 -4.37
C ASP A 59 10.56 -1.87 -3.89
N ASP A 60 10.07 -3.11 -3.70
CA ASP A 60 10.92 -4.24 -3.31
C ASP A 60 11.93 -4.59 -4.42
N ALA A 61 11.53 -4.52 -5.70
CA ALA A 61 12.43 -4.72 -6.82
C ALA A 61 13.53 -3.65 -6.87
N ALA A 62 13.18 -2.38 -6.68
CA ALA A 62 14.14 -1.28 -6.63
C ALA A 62 15.14 -1.45 -5.47
N ALA A 63 14.65 -1.79 -4.27
CA ALA A 63 15.49 -2.04 -3.10
C ALA A 63 16.44 -3.23 -3.33
N LYS A 64 15.98 -4.31 -3.96
CA LYS A 64 16.82 -5.46 -4.30
C LYS A 64 17.91 -5.13 -5.31
N ASP A 65 17.62 -4.28 -6.30
CA ASP A 65 18.60 -3.85 -7.28
C ASP A 65 19.71 -3.03 -6.62
N GLU A 66 19.34 -2.06 -5.77
CA GLU A 66 20.30 -1.28 -4.97
C GLU A 66 21.16 -2.16 -4.07
N LEU A 67 20.54 -3.11 -3.35
CA LEU A 67 21.29 -4.06 -2.51
C LEU A 67 22.26 -4.91 -3.33
N THR A 68 21.85 -5.33 -4.53
CA THR A 68 22.71 -6.10 -5.44
C THR A 68 23.88 -5.26 -5.93
N TYR A 69 23.65 -3.99 -6.26
CA TYR A 69 24.71 -3.05 -6.61
C TYR A 69 25.76 -2.92 -5.49
N TYR A 70 25.32 -2.69 -4.25
CA TYR A 70 26.24 -2.55 -3.12
C TYR A 70 26.96 -3.87 -2.79
N ARG A 71 26.29 -5.02 -2.90
CA ARG A 71 26.90 -6.34 -2.76
C ARG A 71 28.07 -6.51 -3.74
N ASN A 72 27.83 -6.23 -5.01
CA ASN A 72 28.84 -6.33 -6.06
C ASN A 72 30.02 -5.38 -5.82
N LEU A 73 29.76 -4.19 -5.28
CA LEU A 73 30.82 -3.25 -4.94
C LEU A 73 31.68 -3.76 -3.77
N LEU A 74 31.04 -4.29 -2.72
CA LEU A 74 31.75 -4.87 -1.58
C LEU A 74 32.63 -6.05 -2.00
N ASP A 75 32.12 -6.92 -2.88
CA ASP A 75 32.88 -8.04 -3.41
C ASP A 75 34.15 -7.58 -4.15
N LYS A 76 34.05 -6.49 -4.95
CA LYS A 76 35.21 -5.89 -5.62
C LYS A 76 36.22 -5.31 -4.62
N VAL A 77 35.75 -4.64 -3.58
CA VAL A 77 36.62 -4.07 -2.54
C VAL A 77 37.34 -5.18 -1.77
N ALA A 78 36.66 -6.28 -1.46
CA ALA A 78 37.26 -7.44 -0.81
C ALA A 78 38.39 -8.04 -1.65
N LEU A 79 38.15 -8.25 -2.95
CA LEU A 79 39.18 -8.74 -3.88
C LEU A 79 40.39 -7.80 -3.97
N PHE A 80 40.15 -6.49 -4.01
CA PHE A 80 41.22 -5.50 -4.03
C PHE A 80 42.05 -5.52 -2.74
N HIS A 81 41.37 -5.56 -1.58
CA HIS A 81 42.01 -5.62 -0.28
C HIS A 81 42.86 -6.88 -0.11
N ASP A 82 42.35 -8.05 -0.54
CA ASP A 82 43.12 -9.29 -0.51
C ASP A 82 44.29 -9.28 -1.49
N GLY A 83 44.12 -8.68 -2.68
CA GLY A 83 45.21 -8.45 -3.63
C GLY A 83 46.34 -7.60 -3.05
N MET A 84 46.00 -6.49 -2.39
CA MET A 84 46.97 -5.60 -1.72
C MET A 84 47.69 -6.31 -0.56
N ARG A 85 46.96 -7.09 0.24
CA ARG A 85 47.56 -7.90 1.31
C ARG A 85 48.58 -8.91 0.76
N ASN A 86 48.26 -9.56 -0.35
CA ASN A 86 49.17 -10.51 -1.01
C ASN A 86 50.40 -9.81 -1.59
N LEU A 87 50.25 -8.61 -2.16
CA LEU A 87 51.37 -7.84 -2.70
C LEU A 87 52.38 -7.45 -1.60
N ASN A 88 51.89 -6.96 -0.46
CA ASN A 88 52.72 -6.60 0.68
C ASN A 88 53.51 -7.82 1.20
N ARG A 89 52.87 -8.99 1.25
CA ARG A 89 53.51 -10.24 1.68
C ARG A 89 54.65 -10.70 0.77
N ILE A 90 54.61 -10.35 -0.52
CA ILE A 90 55.69 -10.66 -1.47
C ILE A 90 56.87 -9.70 -1.27
N GLN A 91 56.60 -8.43 -0.96
CA GLN A 91 57.64 -7.43 -0.69
C GLN A 91 58.38 -7.71 0.63
N ASP A 92 57.68 -8.22 1.65
CA ASP A 92 58.28 -8.59 2.95
C ASP A 92 59.08 -9.91 2.92
N LYS A 93 59.15 -10.59 1.77
CA LYS A 93 59.88 -11.86 1.66
C LYS A 93 61.39 -11.57 1.66
N PRO A 94 62.17 -12.08 2.64
CA PRO A 94 63.60 -11.77 2.73
C PRO A 94 64.31 -12.23 1.45
N ARG A 95 65.03 -11.30 0.80
CA ARG A 95 65.89 -11.62 -0.34
C ARG A 95 66.93 -12.63 0.14
N ARG A 96 66.95 -13.83 -0.45
CA ARG A 96 67.96 -14.84 -0.11
C ARG A 96 69.35 -14.21 -0.33
N PRO A 97 70.29 -14.40 0.61
CA PRO A 97 71.65 -13.95 0.39
C PRO A 97 72.24 -14.67 -0.83
N PRO A 98 73.11 -14.00 -1.60
CA PRO A 98 73.73 -14.61 -2.77
C PRO A 98 74.55 -15.85 -2.34
N PRO A 99 74.61 -16.88 -3.21
CA PRO A 99 75.41 -18.08 -2.92
C PRO A 99 76.90 -17.69 -2.79
N SER A 100 77.55 -18.29 -1.79
CA SER A 100 78.97 -18.10 -1.47
C SER A 100 79.88 -18.80 -2.47
#